data_AF-A0A432IGJ1-F1
#
_entry.id   AF-A0A432IGJ1-F1
#
_cell.length_a   1.000
_cell.length_b   1.000
_cell.length_c   1.000
_cell.angle_alpha   90.00
_cell.angle_beta   90.00
_cell.angle_gamma   90.00
#
_symmetry.space_group_name_H-M   'P 1'
#
loop_
_entity.id
_entity.type
_entity.pdbx_description
1 polymer ?
#
loop_
_entity_poly.entity_id
_entity_poly.type
_entity_poly.pdbx_seq_one_letter_code
_entity_poly.pdbx_strand_id
1 'polypeptide(L)'
;MSIVTLYLDPKGKQKPINRHTKRRSYYMRHYENLVIVKPTLTAEEIQANIKAIEEVITSNGGEIAATSAMGMRKLAYPIEKNERGYYHVIYYSVAPSAIVEIERRLIEELDIPVFHDDQHGTAIVTTAAIINSCKLLGKKIEDLKVCMIGTGSAGSSIARMVKGLGVKSLYAYNSKGVVTKDKYDKYRFLVKELLDQGIIDTPANLEEDSVAGMIKGTDVFIGVSAPNMVTKEMVKSMNPDPIILAMANPTPEIMPEDALEAGAAVVGTGRSDYPNQVNNVLAFPGLFKGALEAGATVINDEMKIAAAYGIANVLKEEELRADYIIPSPFDERVAAVVAETVKKIAIENNLIRKG
;
A
#
# COMPACT_ATOMS: atom_id res chain seq x y z
N MET A 1 20.57 -8.69 -3.91
CA MET A 1 19.72 -9.14 -2.79
C MET A 1 18.48 -8.29 -2.89
N SER A 2 17.29 -8.83 -2.72
CA SER A 2 16.02 -8.13 -2.93
C SER A 2 15.21 -8.43 -1.68
N ILE A 3 14.98 -7.41 -0.84
CA ILE A 3 14.17 -7.59 0.36
C ILE A 3 12.73 -7.30 -0.02
N VAL A 4 11.93 -8.35 0.14
CA VAL A 4 10.49 -8.33 -0.07
C VAL A 4 9.87 -8.37 1.32
N THR A 5 9.31 -7.27 1.79
CA THR A 5 8.49 -7.32 3.01
C THR A 5 7.09 -7.79 2.62
N LEU A 6 6.84 -9.10 2.79
CA LEU A 6 5.52 -9.73 2.61
C LEU A 6 4.80 -9.79 3.95
N TYR A 7 3.55 -9.32 3.96
CA TYR A 7 2.56 -9.70 4.96
C TYR A 7 1.53 -10.60 4.26
N LEU A 8 1.29 -11.78 4.81
CA LEU A 8 0.10 -12.58 4.51
C LEU A 8 -0.56 -12.86 5.85
N ASP A 9 -1.76 -12.33 6.08
CA ASP A 9 -2.59 -12.66 7.26
C ASP A 9 -3.03 -14.14 7.19
N PRO A 10 -2.57 -15.02 8.10
CA PRO A 10 -3.12 -16.34 8.25
C PRO A 10 -4.08 -16.32 9.44
N LYS A 11 -5.33 -15.91 9.20
CA LYS A 11 -6.53 -16.17 10.03
C LYS A 11 -6.30 -16.18 11.55
N GLY A 12 -6.72 -15.10 12.19
CA GLY A 12 -6.59 -14.85 13.62
C GLY A 12 -6.87 -16.02 14.57
N LYS A 13 -5.96 -16.17 15.53
CA LYS A 13 -6.24 -16.50 16.95
C LYS A 13 -5.21 -15.78 17.80
N GLN A 14 -5.60 -14.65 18.41
CA GLN A 14 -4.85 -14.05 19.51
C GLN A 14 -4.72 -15.09 20.64
N LYS A 15 -3.50 -15.45 21.03
CA LYS A 15 -3.27 -16.06 22.35
C LYS A 15 -3.10 -14.93 23.37
N PRO A 16 -3.82 -14.94 24.50
CA PRO A 16 -3.67 -13.90 25.51
C PRO A 16 -2.35 -14.10 26.27
N ILE A 17 -1.44 -13.13 26.18
CA ILE A 17 -0.31 -13.05 27.11
C ILE A 17 -0.82 -12.35 28.36
N ASN A 18 -1.06 -13.14 29.39
CA ASN A 18 -1.48 -12.67 30.70
C ASN A 18 -0.26 -12.09 31.43
N ARG A 19 -0.10 -10.75 31.43
CA ARG A 19 0.80 -10.06 32.38
C ARG A 19 0.19 -8.74 32.85
N HIS A 20 -0.28 -8.75 34.10
CA HIS A 20 -0.59 -7.54 34.85
C HIS A 20 0.67 -6.67 35.01
N THR A 21 0.75 -5.59 34.25
CA THR A 21 1.42 -4.35 34.66
C THR A 21 0.75 -3.17 33.96
N LYS A 22 0.33 -2.15 34.73
CA LYS A 22 -0.16 -0.88 34.20
C LYS A 22 1.00 -0.12 33.52
N ARG A 23 1.28 -0.44 32.26
CA ARG A 23 1.99 0.41 31.30
C ARG A 23 1.14 0.43 30.02
N ARG A 24 1.06 1.58 29.35
CA ARG A 24 0.34 1.74 28.07
C ARG A 24 0.69 0.57 27.15
N SER A 25 -0.24 -0.37 26.99
CA SER A 25 -0.09 -1.53 26.11
C SER A 25 -0.07 -0.99 24.68
N TYR A 26 1.13 -0.82 24.12
CA TYR A 26 1.26 -0.75 22.68
C TYR A 26 0.98 -2.15 22.16
N TYR A 27 -0.16 -2.33 21.51
CA TYR A 27 -0.50 -3.57 20.83
C TYR A 27 0.57 -3.82 19.76
N MET A 28 1.48 -4.77 20.02
CA MET A 28 2.49 -5.18 19.04
C MET A 28 1.81 -6.02 17.96
N ARG A 29 2.09 -5.70 16.69
CA ARG A 29 1.66 -6.52 15.56
C ARG A 29 2.80 -7.43 15.15
N HIS A 30 2.46 -8.59 14.62
CA HIS A 30 3.40 -9.54 14.05
C HIS A 30 3.58 -9.25 12.56
N TYR A 31 4.83 -9.34 12.10
CA TYR A 31 5.25 -9.07 10.73
C TYR A 31 6.22 -10.14 10.26
N GLU A 32 6.29 -10.29 8.95
CA GLU A 32 7.22 -11.19 8.27
C GLU A 32 8.03 -10.38 7.26
N ASN A 33 9.34 -10.62 7.20
CA ASN A 33 10.23 -10.05 6.20
C ASN A 33 10.83 -11.18 5.38
N LEU A 34 10.46 -11.26 4.09
CA LEU A 34 11.07 -12.20 3.16
C LEU A 34 12.34 -11.57 2.55
N VAL A 35 13.45 -12.24 2.73
CA VAL A 35 14.75 -11.79 2.24
C VAL A 35 15.23 -12.76 1.19
N ILE A 36 15.37 -12.29 -0.06
CA ILE A 36 15.90 -13.08 -1.16
C ILE A 36 17.33 -12.65 -1.44
N VAL A 37 18.27 -13.56 -1.21
CA VAL A 37 19.71 -13.34 -1.35
C VAL A 37 20.24 -14.00 -2.61
N LYS A 38 21.22 -13.34 -3.26
CA LYS A 38 21.86 -13.88 -4.47
C LYS A 38 22.52 -15.22 -4.15
N PRO A 39 22.48 -16.21 -5.06
CA PRO A 39 23.09 -17.52 -4.82
C PRO A 39 24.62 -17.46 -4.81
N THR A 40 25.21 -16.37 -5.30
CA THR A 40 26.66 -16.13 -5.34
C THR A 40 27.25 -15.69 -4.00
N LEU A 41 26.42 -15.33 -3.02
CA LEU A 41 26.88 -14.91 -1.70
C LEU A 41 27.24 -16.13 -0.84
N THR A 42 28.29 -15.97 -0.04
CA THR A 42 28.73 -16.93 0.98
C THR A 42 27.72 -16.98 2.14
N ALA A 43 27.76 -18.06 2.91
CA ALA A 43 26.91 -18.19 4.10
C ALA A 43 27.15 -17.07 5.12
N GLU A 44 28.39 -16.61 5.24
CA GLU A 44 28.81 -15.52 6.13
C GLU A 44 28.22 -14.17 5.69
N GLU A 45 28.29 -13.85 4.39
CA GLU A 45 27.67 -12.65 3.83
C GLU A 45 26.14 -12.69 3.96
N ILE A 46 25.53 -13.86 3.76
CA ILE A 46 24.09 -14.03 3.97
C ILE A 46 23.73 -13.73 5.44
N GLN A 47 24.45 -14.31 6.40
CA GLN A 47 24.21 -14.08 7.83
C GLN A 47 24.42 -12.62 8.22
N ALA A 48 25.47 -11.96 7.72
CA ALA A 48 25.74 -10.56 7.99
C ALA A 48 24.57 -9.66 7.54
N ASN A 49 24.03 -9.90 6.35
CA ASN A 49 22.88 -9.14 5.86
C ASN A 49 21.60 -9.37 6.68
N ILE A 50 21.33 -10.62 7.07
CA ILE A 50 20.17 -10.94 7.93
C ILE A 50 20.31 -10.23 9.28
N LYS A 51 21.52 -10.24 9.86
CA LYS A 51 21.80 -9.56 11.12
C LYS A 51 21.61 -8.04 11.02
N ALA A 52 22.04 -7.41 9.92
CA ALA A 52 21.80 -5.99 9.69
C ALA A 52 20.30 -5.64 9.70
N ILE A 53 19.47 -6.46 9.05
CA ILE A 53 18.00 -6.28 9.06
C ILE A 53 17.43 -6.43 10.48
N GLU A 54 17.87 -7.46 11.22
CA GLU A 54 17.46 -7.67 12.61
C GLU A 54 17.88 -6.51 13.52
N GLU A 55 19.06 -5.93 13.32
CA GLU A 55 19.55 -4.76 14.05
C GLU A 55 18.68 -3.52 13.76
N VAL A 56 18.29 -3.27 12.51
CA VAL A 56 17.34 -2.19 12.18
C VAL A 56 15.99 -2.42 12.86
N ILE A 57 15.46 -3.64 12.84
CA ILE A 57 14.17 -3.97 13.48
C ILE A 57 14.25 -3.76 15.00
N THR A 58 15.26 -4.32 15.65
CA THR A 58 15.41 -4.30 17.11
C THR A 58 15.74 -2.91 17.65
N SER A 59 16.58 -2.15 16.97
CA SER A 59 16.88 -0.75 17.34
C SER A 59 15.66 0.18 17.23
N ASN A 60 14.64 -0.21 16.47
CA ASN A 60 13.34 0.46 16.39
C ASN A 60 12.27 -0.13 17.34
N GLY A 61 12.70 -0.92 18.33
CA GLY A 61 11.82 -1.50 19.36
C GLY A 61 11.03 -2.73 18.90
N GLY A 62 11.45 -3.36 17.80
CA GLY A 62 10.94 -4.67 17.40
C GLY A 62 11.58 -5.81 18.18
N GLU A 63 10.86 -6.93 18.29
CA GLU A 63 11.32 -8.18 18.88
C GLU A 63 11.31 -9.28 17.83
N ILE A 64 12.46 -9.88 17.54
CA ILE A 64 12.58 -11.00 16.60
C ILE A 64 11.99 -12.25 17.26
N ALA A 65 10.94 -12.81 16.66
CA ALA A 65 10.29 -14.03 17.11
C ALA A 65 11.00 -15.27 16.59
N ALA A 66 11.41 -15.26 15.31
CA ALA A 66 12.15 -16.34 14.67
C ALA A 66 12.78 -15.86 13.37
N THR A 67 13.89 -16.49 12.99
CA THR A 67 14.49 -16.33 11.65
C THR A 67 14.67 -17.70 11.03
N SER A 68 14.09 -17.90 9.85
CA SER A 68 14.03 -19.18 9.15
C SER A 68 14.77 -19.11 7.83
N ALA A 69 15.84 -19.91 7.70
CA ALA A 69 16.51 -20.13 6.43
C ALA A 69 15.73 -21.17 5.61
N MET A 70 15.00 -20.71 4.60
CA MET A 70 14.23 -21.58 3.71
C MET A 70 15.08 -22.28 2.64
N GLY A 71 16.38 -21.94 2.58
CA GLY A 71 17.36 -22.51 1.66
C GLY A 71 17.27 -21.96 0.24
N MET A 72 18.03 -22.60 -0.67
CA MET A 72 18.08 -22.19 -2.07
C MET A 72 16.87 -22.69 -2.85
N ARG A 73 16.02 -21.77 -3.30
CA ARG A 73 14.79 -22.07 -4.05
C ARG A 73 14.83 -21.45 -5.44
N LYS A 74 14.04 -22.00 -6.35
CA LYS A 74 13.81 -21.40 -7.66
C LYS A 74 13.11 -20.06 -7.45
N LEU A 75 13.62 -19.03 -8.11
CA LEU A 75 12.98 -17.73 -8.13
C LEU A 75 11.71 -17.83 -8.99
N ALA A 76 10.71 -17.01 -8.71
CA ALA A 76 9.53 -16.92 -9.56
C ALA A 76 9.90 -16.53 -11.00
N TYR A 77 11.03 -15.81 -11.17
CA TYR A 77 11.65 -15.44 -12.43
C TYR A 77 13.17 -15.24 -12.23
N PRO A 78 14.01 -15.40 -13.27
CA PRO A 78 15.45 -15.18 -13.13
C PRO A 78 15.81 -13.73 -12.76
N ILE A 79 16.78 -13.54 -11.85
CA ILE A 79 17.29 -12.23 -11.40
C ILE A 79 18.78 -12.14 -11.69
N GLU A 80 19.21 -11.16 -12.50
CA GLU A 80 20.63 -11.01 -12.90
C GLU A 80 21.22 -12.34 -13.42
N LYS A 81 20.48 -13.07 -14.28
CA LYS A 81 20.81 -14.41 -14.80
C LYS A 81 20.80 -15.56 -13.77
N ASN A 82 20.47 -15.29 -12.51
CA ASN A 82 20.28 -16.33 -11.49
C ASN A 82 18.84 -16.83 -11.55
N GLU A 83 18.62 -18.14 -11.68
CA GLU A 83 17.28 -18.74 -11.60
C GLU A 83 16.89 -19.15 -10.18
N ARG A 84 17.82 -19.00 -9.24
CA ARG A 84 17.69 -19.43 -7.85
C ARG A 84 18.19 -18.34 -6.91
N GLY A 85 17.64 -18.32 -5.70
CA GLY A 85 18.08 -17.45 -4.62
C GLY A 85 17.95 -18.15 -3.27
N TYR A 86 18.67 -17.66 -2.27
CA TYR A 86 18.50 -18.09 -0.88
C TYR A 86 17.36 -17.31 -0.23
N TYR A 87 16.39 -18.02 0.31
CA TYR A 87 15.22 -17.42 0.95
C TYR A 87 15.39 -17.45 2.46
N HIS A 88 15.21 -16.31 3.12
CA HIS A 88 15.13 -16.20 4.57
C HIS A 88 13.85 -15.48 4.96
N VAL A 89 13.21 -15.90 6.04
CA VAL A 89 12.04 -15.21 6.60
C VAL A 89 12.35 -14.81 8.02
N ILE A 90 12.22 -13.52 8.31
CA ILE A 90 12.36 -12.96 9.65
C ILE A 90 10.95 -12.66 10.18
N TYR A 91 10.55 -13.36 11.24
CA TYR A 91 9.31 -13.15 11.97
C TYR A 91 9.61 -12.23 13.15
N TYR A 92 8.87 -11.14 13.29
CA TYR A 92 9.10 -10.20 14.38
C TYR A 92 7.80 -9.54 14.82
N SER A 93 7.83 -8.93 16.00
CA SER A 93 6.73 -8.10 16.50
C SER A 93 7.20 -6.69 16.74
N VAL A 94 6.41 -5.69 16.36
CA VAL A 94 6.75 -4.29 16.58
C VAL A 94 5.48 -3.43 16.71
N ALA A 95 5.61 -2.28 17.36
CA ALA A 95 4.57 -1.26 17.33
C ALA A 95 4.31 -0.81 15.88
N PRO A 96 3.05 -0.74 15.41
CA PRO A 96 2.73 -0.32 14.04
C PRO A 96 3.25 1.07 13.66
N SER A 97 3.55 1.93 14.64
CA SER A 97 4.15 3.24 14.41
C SER A 97 5.60 3.20 13.94
N ALA A 98 6.33 2.11 14.20
CA ALA A 98 7.75 2.01 13.88
C ALA A 98 7.99 1.39 12.49
N ILE A 99 6.97 0.82 11.84
CA ILE A 99 7.15 0.07 10.58
C ILE A 99 7.65 0.96 9.44
N VAL A 100 7.16 2.20 9.35
CA VAL A 100 7.59 3.16 8.33
C VAL A 100 9.04 3.57 8.54
N GLU A 101 9.46 3.73 9.79
CA GLU A 101 10.84 4.08 10.12
C GLU A 101 11.80 2.91 9.86
N ILE A 102 11.40 1.69 10.22
CA ILE A 102 12.14 0.47 9.88
C ILE A 102 12.33 0.38 8.37
N GLU A 103 11.26 0.57 7.59
CA GLU A 103 11.35 0.54 6.12
C GLU A 103 12.30 1.60 5.57
N ARG A 104 12.23 2.85 6.06
CA ARG A 104 13.15 3.92 5.64
C ARG A 104 14.60 3.57 5.90
N ARG A 105 14.90 3.12 7.11
CA ARG A 105 16.26 2.70 7.47
C ARG A 105 16.72 1.52 6.64
N LEU A 106 15.85 0.56 6.34
CA LEU A 106 16.20 -0.53 5.41
C LEU A 106 16.47 -0.02 3.99
N ILE A 107 15.73 0.97 3.49
CA ILE A 107 15.98 1.59 2.18
C ILE A 107 17.31 2.37 2.17
N GLU A 108 17.62 3.08 3.25
CA GLU A 108 18.81 3.95 3.36
C GLU A 108 20.10 3.17 3.64
N GLU A 109 20.01 2.15 4.50
CA GLU A 109 21.18 1.39 4.97
C GLU A 109 21.53 0.21 4.05
N LEU A 110 20.65 -0.16 3.12
CA LEU A 110 20.85 -1.31 2.25
C LEU A 110 20.90 -0.91 0.77
N ASP A 111 21.90 -1.41 0.03
CA ASP A 111 22.10 -1.16 -1.41
C ASP A 111 21.14 -1.96 -2.32
N ILE A 112 19.91 -2.18 -1.86
CA ILE A 112 18.96 -3.09 -2.48
C ILE A 112 17.52 -2.61 -2.45
N PRO A 113 16.68 -3.03 -3.43
CA PRO A 113 15.26 -2.75 -3.39
C PRO A 113 14.60 -3.33 -2.14
N VAL A 114 13.96 -2.47 -1.35
CA VAL A 114 13.09 -2.78 -0.23
C VAL A 114 11.68 -2.34 -0.59
N PHE A 115 10.69 -3.16 -0.27
CA PHE A 115 9.28 -2.87 -0.55
C PHE A 115 8.39 -3.51 0.50
N HIS A 116 7.53 -2.71 1.11
CA HIS A 116 6.43 -3.18 1.93
C HIS A 116 5.13 -3.36 1.14
N ASP A 117 4.66 -4.61 1.02
CA ASP A 117 3.53 -4.94 0.16
C ASP A 117 2.18 -4.35 0.63
N ASP A 118 1.86 -4.43 1.92
CA ASP A 118 0.62 -3.79 2.40
C ASP A 118 0.61 -2.26 2.26
N GLN A 119 1.78 -1.63 2.20
CA GLN A 119 1.89 -0.19 2.07
C GLN A 119 1.83 0.21 0.61
N HIS A 120 2.83 -0.20 -0.14
CA HIS A 120 3.01 0.23 -1.52
C HIS A 120 2.18 -0.60 -2.48
N GLY A 121 2.03 -1.91 -2.26
CA GLY A 121 1.18 -2.76 -3.08
C GLY A 121 -0.28 -2.32 -3.01
N THR A 122 -0.81 -2.10 -1.80
CA THR A 122 -2.16 -1.53 -1.62
C THR A 122 -2.30 -0.17 -2.31
N ALA A 123 -1.30 0.71 -2.16
CA ALA A 123 -1.32 2.02 -2.82
C ALA A 123 -1.35 1.91 -4.35
N ILE A 124 -0.51 1.05 -4.94
CA ILE A 124 -0.44 0.81 -6.38
C ILE A 124 -1.79 0.34 -6.92
N VAL A 125 -2.40 -0.67 -6.29
CA VAL A 125 -3.66 -1.25 -6.77
C VAL A 125 -4.82 -0.30 -6.54
N THR A 126 -4.84 0.45 -5.44
CA THR A 126 -5.83 1.51 -5.19
C THR A 126 -5.73 2.60 -6.27
N THR A 127 -4.52 3.03 -6.62
CA THR A 127 -4.31 4.02 -7.68
C THR A 127 -4.73 3.46 -9.05
N ALA A 128 -4.44 2.20 -9.35
CA ALA A 128 -4.92 1.54 -10.58
C ALA A 128 -6.46 1.53 -10.66
N ALA A 129 -7.12 1.26 -9.54
CA ALA A 129 -8.58 1.28 -9.42
C ALA A 129 -9.15 2.67 -9.74
N ILE A 130 -8.54 3.73 -9.20
CA ILE A 130 -8.93 5.12 -9.45
C ILE A 130 -8.74 5.46 -10.92
N ILE A 131 -7.60 5.10 -11.52
CA ILE A 131 -7.32 5.34 -12.95
C ILE A 131 -8.41 4.73 -13.83
N ASN A 132 -8.76 3.46 -13.62
CA ASN A 132 -9.77 2.79 -14.43
C ASN A 132 -11.19 3.29 -14.14
N SER A 133 -11.49 3.66 -12.90
CA SER A 133 -12.76 4.32 -12.58
C SER A 133 -12.90 5.67 -13.30
N CYS A 134 -11.82 6.43 -13.40
CA CYS A 134 -11.81 7.71 -14.14
C CYS A 134 -12.05 7.49 -15.64
N LYS A 135 -11.38 6.51 -16.24
CA LYS A 135 -11.62 6.13 -17.65
C LYS A 135 -13.08 5.76 -17.88
N LEU A 136 -13.62 4.86 -17.05
CA LEU A 136 -15.00 4.40 -17.15
C LEU A 136 -16.03 5.54 -17.04
N LEU A 137 -15.81 6.47 -16.11
CA LEU A 137 -16.75 7.55 -15.80
C LEU A 137 -16.46 8.84 -16.59
N GLY A 138 -15.43 8.89 -17.43
CA GLY A 138 -14.99 10.10 -18.13
C GLY A 138 -14.54 11.23 -17.19
N LYS A 139 -14.09 10.90 -15.97
CA LYS A 139 -13.60 11.89 -14.98
C LYS A 139 -12.13 12.21 -15.23
N LYS A 140 -11.75 13.47 -15.00
CA LYS A 140 -10.36 13.91 -15.03
C LYS A 140 -9.73 13.78 -13.64
N ILE A 141 -8.55 13.19 -13.55
CA ILE A 141 -7.86 12.96 -12.29
C ILE A 141 -7.58 14.28 -11.58
N GLU A 142 -7.17 15.30 -12.32
CA GLU A 142 -6.81 16.63 -11.81
C GLU A 142 -7.99 17.41 -11.21
N ASP A 143 -9.23 16.96 -11.45
CA ASP A 143 -10.44 17.56 -10.88
C ASP A 143 -10.89 16.86 -9.60
N LEU A 144 -10.39 15.66 -9.31
CA LEU A 144 -10.87 14.82 -8.21
C LEU A 144 -10.57 15.41 -6.83
N LYS A 145 -11.58 15.41 -5.98
CA LYS A 145 -11.44 15.53 -4.52
C LYS A 145 -11.55 14.16 -3.89
N VAL A 146 -10.51 13.78 -3.15
CA VAL A 146 -10.42 12.48 -2.48
C VAL A 146 -10.61 12.69 -0.99
N CYS A 147 -11.42 11.85 -0.35
CA CYS A 147 -11.47 11.73 1.10
C CYS A 147 -11.03 10.33 1.52
N MET A 148 -10.15 10.27 2.52
CA MET A 148 -9.56 9.02 2.98
C MET A 148 -9.76 8.85 4.50
N ILE A 149 -10.07 7.64 4.95
CA ILE A 149 -10.03 7.30 6.37
C ILE A 149 -8.87 6.36 6.64
N GLY A 150 -7.99 6.77 7.55
CA GLY A 150 -6.78 6.04 7.93
C GLY A 150 -5.52 6.73 7.40
N THR A 151 -4.63 7.10 8.32
CA THR A 151 -3.33 7.71 8.03
C THR A 151 -2.17 6.93 8.68
N GLY A 152 -2.38 5.62 8.84
CA GLY A 152 -1.30 4.67 9.15
C GLY A 152 -0.50 4.34 7.89
N SER A 153 0.29 3.28 7.95
CA SER A 153 1.19 2.84 6.87
C SER A 153 0.55 2.80 5.48
N ALA A 154 -0.50 1.99 5.29
CA ALA A 154 -1.18 1.86 4.00
C ALA A 154 -1.78 3.20 3.55
N GLY A 155 -2.49 3.89 4.46
CA GLY A 155 -3.10 5.20 4.18
C GLY A 155 -2.09 6.27 3.77
N SER A 156 -0.91 6.33 4.41
CA SER A 156 0.14 7.27 4.02
C SER A 156 0.70 6.99 2.62
N SER A 157 0.88 5.72 2.25
CA SER A 157 1.37 5.36 0.91
C SER A 157 0.31 5.61 -0.15
N ILE A 158 -0.96 5.30 0.14
CA ILE A 158 -2.08 5.65 -0.75
C ILE A 158 -2.16 7.15 -0.94
N ALA A 159 -2.08 7.96 0.13
CA ALA A 159 -2.15 9.41 0.03
C ALA A 159 -1.05 9.98 -0.87
N ARG A 160 0.20 9.51 -0.71
CA ARG A 160 1.33 9.92 -1.56
C ARG A 160 1.10 9.54 -3.02
N MET A 161 0.67 8.31 -3.29
CA MET A 161 0.43 7.87 -4.66
C MET A 161 -0.74 8.58 -5.32
N VAL A 162 -1.85 8.76 -4.61
CA VAL A 162 -3.02 9.47 -5.14
C VAL A 162 -2.70 10.95 -5.37
N LYS A 163 -1.96 11.61 -4.48
CA LYS A 163 -1.49 12.98 -4.72
C LYS A 163 -0.50 13.04 -5.88
N GLY A 164 0.43 12.10 -5.97
CA GLY A 164 1.39 11.97 -7.08
C GLY A 164 0.74 11.68 -8.42
N LEU A 165 -0.45 11.09 -8.44
CA LEU A 165 -1.28 10.94 -9.64
C LEU A 165 -1.82 12.28 -10.15
N GLY A 166 -1.88 13.32 -9.28
CA GLY A 166 -2.26 14.67 -9.65
C GLY A 166 -3.65 15.11 -9.21
N VAL A 167 -4.28 14.43 -8.23
CA VAL A 167 -5.62 14.83 -7.76
C VAL A 167 -5.67 16.25 -7.20
N LYS A 168 -6.79 16.93 -7.38
CA LYS A 168 -7.00 18.32 -6.94
C LYS A 168 -6.80 18.49 -5.45
N SER A 169 -7.42 17.61 -4.67
CA SER A 169 -7.40 17.70 -3.22
C SER A 169 -7.50 16.32 -2.60
N LEU A 170 -6.76 16.12 -1.50
CA LEU A 170 -6.84 14.91 -0.70
C LEU A 170 -7.05 15.28 0.77
N TYR A 171 -8.19 14.90 1.32
CA TYR A 171 -8.54 15.07 2.72
C TYR A 171 -8.43 13.73 3.44
N ALA A 172 -8.01 13.76 4.71
CA ALA A 172 -7.87 12.54 5.49
C ALA A 172 -8.53 12.66 6.86
N TYR A 173 -9.00 11.54 7.41
CA TYR A 173 -9.54 11.43 8.76
C TYR A 173 -8.80 10.34 9.54
N ASN A 174 -8.54 10.57 10.83
CA ASN A 174 -7.93 9.59 11.72
C ASN A 174 -8.49 9.70 13.14
N SER A 175 -7.85 9.03 14.11
CA SER A 175 -8.29 9.03 15.52
C SER A 175 -8.24 10.40 16.21
N LYS A 176 -7.77 11.46 15.53
CA LYS A 176 -7.77 12.86 15.97
C LYS A 176 -8.76 13.73 15.18
N GLY A 177 -9.68 13.11 14.44
CA GLY A 177 -10.63 13.80 13.56
C GLY A 177 -10.08 13.97 12.15
N VAL A 178 -10.63 14.95 11.42
CA VAL A 178 -10.12 15.42 10.13
C VAL A 178 -8.70 15.91 10.28
N VAL A 179 -7.82 15.53 9.38
CA VAL A 179 -6.41 15.88 9.41
C VAL A 179 -6.23 17.30 8.90
N THR A 180 -5.90 18.20 9.81
CA THR A 180 -5.79 19.64 9.58
C THR A 180 -4.54 20.22 10.23
N LYS A 181 -4.01 21.34 9.69
CA LYS A 181 -2.78 21.98 10.19
C LYS A 181 -2.90 22.55 11.61
N ASP A 182 -4.09 22.93 12.08
CA ASP A 182 -4.32 23.40 13.46
C ASP A 182 -4.10 22.30 14.52
N LYS A 183 -4.20 21.03 14.12
CA LYS A 183 -3.98 19.86 14.98
C LYS A 183 -2.55 19.28 14.84
N TYR A 184 -1.62 20.00 14.19
CA TYR A 184 -0.27 19.52 13.85
C TYR A 184 0.45 18.86 15.02
N ASP A 185 0.47 19.49 16.19
CA ASP A 185 1.19 18.98 17.38
C ASP A 185 0.60 17.69 17.99
N LYS A 186 -0.64 17.34 17.63
CA LYS A 186 -1.30 16.10 18.08
C LYS A 186 -0.93 14.90 17.22
N TYR A 187 -0.27 15.13 16.09
CA TYR A 187 0.06 14.09 15.13
C TYR A 187 1.43 13.47 15.36
N ARG A 188 1.54 12.22 14.93
CA ARG A 188 2.83 11.54 14.79
C ARG A 188 3.58 12.07 13.57
N PHE A 189 4.89 11.82 13.56
CA PHE A 189 5.80 12.25 12.51
C PHE A 189 5.27 12.01 11.08
N LEU A 190 4.76 10.81 10.81
CA LEU A 190 4.23 10.46 9.48
C LEU A 190 3.13 11.40 8.97
N VAL A 191 2.17 11.75 9.82
CA VAL A 191 1.06 12.64 9.42
C VAL A 191 1.53 14.08 9.31
N LYS A 192 2.47 14.50 10.16
CA LYS A 192 3.13 15.80 10.04
C LYS A 192 3.81 15.94 8.68
N GLU A 193 4.57 14.92 8.29
CA GLU A 193 5.26 14.90 6.99
C GLU A 193 4.30 15.00 5.80
N LEU A 194 3.16 14.29 5.85
CA LEU A 194 2.13 14.40 4.80
C LEU A 194 1.53 15.82 4.70
N LEU A 195 1.39 16.53 5.82
CA LEU A 195 0.93 17.92 5.84
C LEU A 195 2.00 18.89 5.33
N ASP A 196 3.26 18.68 5.74
CA ASP A 196 4.40 19.53 5.38
C ASP A 196 4.71 19.45 3.88
N GLN A 197 4.57 18.26 3.29
CA GLN A 197 4.74 18.03 1.86
C GLN A 197 3.50 18.40 1.03
N GLY A 198 2.42 18.89 1.66
CA GLY A 198 1.18 19.24 0.96
C GLY A 198 0.46 18.04 0.33
N ILE A 199 0.69 16.83 0.85
CA ILE A 199 0.03 15.61 0.39
C ILE A 199 -1.42 15.56 0.90
N ILE A 200 -1.63 15.94 2.17
CA ILE A 200 -2.97 16.10 2.76
C ILE A 200 -3.32 17.58 2.81
N ASP A 201 -4.45 17.92 2.20
CA ASP A 201 -5.02 19.24 2.19
C ASP A 201 -5.93 19.45 3.42
N THR A 202 -6.08 20.70 3.85
CA THR A 202 -7.09 21.08 4.86
C THR A 202 -8.36 21.52 4.15
N PRO A 203 -9.53 20.92 4.41
CA PRO A 203 -10.79 21.36 3.80
C PRO A 203 -11.10 22.80 4.17
N ALA A 204 -11.31 23.67 3.18
CA ALA A 204 -11.55 25.10 3.42
C ALA A 204 -12.89 25.38 4.15
N ASN A 205 -13.90 24.54 3.92
CA ASN A 205 -15.26 24.70 4.45
C ASN A 205 -15.67 23.49 5.28
N LEU A 206 -14.86 23.13 6.29
CA LEU A 206 -15.21 22.02 7.19
C LEU A 206 -16.30 22.47 8.17
N GLU A 207 -17.55 22.07 7.91
CA GLU A 207 -18.71 22.38 8.77
C GLU A 207 -18.62 21.65 10.12
N GLU A 208 -18.11 20.41 10.12
CA GLU A 208 -17.99 19.55 11.30
C GLU A 208 -16.71 18.70 11.22
N ASP A 209 -16.01 18.51 12.34
CA ASP A 209 -14.85 17.62 12.47
C ASP A 209 -15.26 16.14 12.51
N SER A 210 -15.94 15.68 11.46
CA SER A 210 -16.52 14.35 11.33
C SER A 210 -16.23 13.75 9.95
N VAL A 211 -16.41 12.43 9.82
CA VAL A 211 -16.33 11.75 8.51
C VAL A 211 -17.40 12.33 7.57
N ALA A 212 -18.62 12.58 8.07
CA ALA A 212 -19.70 13.18 7.29
C ALA A 212 -19.35 14.58 6.77
N GLY A 213 -18.72 15.41 7.60
CA GLY A 213 -18.26 16.74 7.18
C GLY A 213 -17.19 16.69 6.10
N MET A 214 -16.25 15.75 6.19
CA MET A 214 -15.13 15.61 5.26
C MET A 214 -15.52 15.01 3.90
N ILE A 215 -16.44 14.02 3.88
CA ILE A 215 -16.83 13.28 2.68
C ILE A 215 -17.79 14.06 1.76
N LYS A 216 -18.46 15.09 2.29
CA LYS A 216 -19.41 15.92 1.54
C LYS A 216 -18.72 16.58 0.33
N GLY A 217 -19.29 16.38 -0.86
CA GLY A 217 -18.81 16.99 -2.10
C GLY A 217 -17.44 16.49 -2.60
N THR A 218 -17.04 15.28 -2.22
CA THR A 218 -15.86 14.57 -2.77
C THR A 218 -16.26 13.62 -3.88
N ASP A 219 -15.29 13.18 -4.68
CA ASP A 219 -15.50 12.28 -5.84
C ASP A 219 -15.07 10.85 -5.54
N VAL A 220 -14.07 10.69 -4.66
CA VAL A 220 -13.48 9.39 -4.31
C VAL A 220 -13.42 9.24 -2.80
N PHE A 221 -13.93 8.12 -2.30
CA PHE A 221 -13.72 7.66 -0.94
C PHE A 221 -12.71 6.51 -0.90
N ILE A 222 -11.76 6.57 0.03
CA ILE A 222 -10.79 5.51 0.30
C ILE A 222 -10.82 5.15 1.79
N GLY A 223 -11.16 3.91 2.11
CA GLY A 223 -11.17 3.39 3.47
C GLY A 223 -10.08 2.35 3.69
N VAL A 224 -9.19 2.60 4.66
CA VAL A 224 -8.17 1.64 5.12
C VAL A 224 -8.05 1.62 6.65
N SER A 225 -9.19 1.72 7.33
CA SER A 225 -9.25 1.94 8.78
C SER A 225 -10.08 0.88 9.49
N ALA A 226 -11.37 1.13 9.70
CA ALA A 226 -12.22 0.38 10.61
C ALA A 226 -13.62 0.17 10.02
N PRO A 227 -14.34 -0.88 10.45
CA PRO A 227 -15.64 -1.22 9.88
C PRO A 227 -16.71 -0.15 10.15
N ASN A 228 -17.69 -0.06 9.24
CA ASN A 228 -18.93 0.71 9.42
C ASN A 228 -18.72 2.19 9.77
N MET A 229 -17.70 2.83 9.20
CA MET A 229 -17.39 4.25 9.40
C MET A 229 -18.16 5.17 8.44
N VAL A 230 -18.73 4.64 7.36
CA VAL A 230 -19.44 5.41 6.33
C VAL A 230 -20.88 4.91 6.21
N THR A 231 -21.83 5.84 6.12
CA THR A 231 -23.27 5.54 5.96
C THR A 231 -23.76 5.85 4.54
N LYS A 232 -24.97 5.40 4.21
CA LYS A 232 -25.64 5.72 2.93
C LYS A 232 -25.79 7.23 2.73
N GLU A 233 -26.13 7.96 3.78
CA GLU A 233 -26.31 9.41 3.75
C GLU A 233 -25.01 10.13 3.41
N MET A 234 -23.89 9.64 3.93
CA MET A 234 -22.56 10.17 3.61
C MET A 234 -22.24 9.97 2.12
N VAL A 235 -22.50 8.78 1.57
CA VAL A 235 -22.30 8.52 0.12
C VAL A 235 -23.22 9.40 -0.73
N LYS A 236 -24.49 9.57 -0.35
CA LYS A 236 -25.43 10.48 -1.03
C LYS A 236 -25.00 11.95 -1.00
N SER A 237 -24.13 12.34 -0.06
CA SER A 237 -23.59 13.71 0.06
C SER A 237 -22.37 13.98 -0.82
N MET A 238 -21.82 12.96 -1.48
CA MET A 238 -20.70 13.07 -2.42
C MET A 238 -21.15 13.68 -3.75
N ASN A 239 -20.17 14.03 -4.60
CA ASN A 239 -20.46 14.48 -5.97
C ASN A 239 -21.08 13.35 -6.81
N PRO A 240 -21.73 13.67 -7.95
CA PRO A 240 -22.27 12.66 -8.86
C PRO A 240 -21.22 11.62 -9.29
N ASP A 241 -21.68 10.38 -9.42
CA ASP A 241 -20.89 9.19 -9.74
C ASP A 241 -19.70 8.96 -8.79
N PRO A 242 -19.93 8.81 -7.47
CA PRO A 242 -18.84 8.66 -6.53
C PRO A 242 -18.18 7.28 -6.65
N ILE A 243 -16.86 7.27 -6.47
CA ILE A 243 -16.01 6.06 -6.46
C ILE A 243 -15.73 5.70 -5.00
N ILE A 244 -16.12 4.49 -4.57
CA ILE A 244 -15.98 4.04 -3.18
C ILE A 244 -15.02 2.86 -3.12
N LEU A 245 -13.86 3.03 -2.49
CA LEU A 245 -12.89 1.97 -2.24
C LEU A 245 -12.80 1.69 -0.73
N ALA A 246 -13.64 0.78 -0.22
CA ALA A 246 -13.73 0.46 1.21
C ALA A 246 -13.00 -0.86 1.52
N MET A 247 -11.77 -0.76 2.02
CA MET A 247 -10.82 -1.88 2.05
C MET A 247 -10.55 -2.45 3.45
N ALA A 248 -11.22 -1.95 4.50
CA ALA A 248 -11.15 -2.62 5.80
C ALA A 248 -11.63 -4.08 5.71
N ASN A 249 -10.92 -4.97 6.41
CA ASN A 249 -11.22 -6.39 6.47
C ASN A 249 -11.45 -6.83 7.93
N PRO A 250 -12.33 -7.82 8.19
CA PRO A 250 -13.22 -8.49 7.23
C PRO A 250 -14.48 -7.68 6.88
N THR A 251 -14.82 -6.68 7.69
CA THR A 251 -15.97 -5.80 7.46
C THR A 251 -15.45 -4.44 6.96
N PRO A 252 -15.89 -3.97 5.79
CA PRO A 252 -15.44 -2.70 5.20
C PRO A 252 -16.03 -1.49 5.93
N GLU A 253 -15.52 -0.30 5.59
CA GLU A 253 -16.02 0.99 6.08
C GLU A 253 -17.51 1.20 5.74
N ILE A 254 -17.95 0.67 4.61
CA ILE A 254 -19.35 0.57 4.17
C ILE A 254 -19.50 -0.70 3.33
N MET A 255 -20.61 -1.41 3.49
CA MET A 255 -20.91 -2.59 2.69
C MET A 255 -21.18 -2.21 1.22
N PRO A 256 -20.73 -3.01 0.23
CA PRO A 256 -20.92 -2.67 -1.19
C PRO A 256 -22.38 -2.46 -1.59
N GLU A 257 -23.29 -3.26 -1.04
CA GLU A 257 -24.73 -3.14 -1.27
C GLU A 257 -25.24 -1.77 -0.82
N ASP A 258 -24.79 -1.32 0.36
CA ASP A 258 -25.20 -0.04 0.92
C ASP A 258 -24.63 1.14 0.11
N ALA A 259 -23.38 1.04 -0.34
CA ALA A 259 -22.75 2.05 -1.17
C ALA A 259 -23.44 2.17 -2.54
N LEU A 260 -23.75 1.04 -3.19
CA LEU A 260 -24.47 1.01 -4.47
C LEU A 260 -25.90 1.54 -4.33
N GLU A 261 -26.64 1.14 -3.29
CA GLU A 261 -27.98 1.67 -3.00
C GLU A 261 -27.97 3.19 -2.75
N ALA A 262 -26.88 3.70 -2.18
CA ALA A 262 -26.68 5.12 -1.94
C ALA A 262 -26.27 5.91 -3.20
N GLY A 263 -26.03 5.25 -4.32
CA GLY A 263 -25.71 5.89 -5.61
C GLY A 263 -24.23 5.89 -5.98
N ALA A 264 -23.39 5.04 -5.36
CA ALA A 264 -22.01 4.85 -5.82
C ALA A 264 -21.98 4.32 -7.26
N ALA A 265 -21.17 4.94 -8.12
CA ALA A 265 -21.02 4.50 -9.51
C ALA A 265 -20.02 3.35 -9.63
N VAL A 266 -18.99 3.33 -8.77
CA VAL A 266 -18.01 2.25 -8.67
C VAL A 266 -17.79 1.93 -7.20
N VAL A 267 -17.78 0.64 -6.88
CA VAL A 267 -17.43 0.15 -5.54
C VAL A 267 -16.35 -0.92 -5.64
N GLY A 268 -15.30 -0.78 -4.84
CA GLY A 268 -14.24 -1.77 -4.66
C GLY A 268 -13.94 -2.03 -3.19
N THR A 269 -13.47 -3.23 -2.88
CA THR A 269 -13.16 -3.64 -1.51
C THR A 269 -11.89 -4.50 -1.45
N GLY A 270 -11.38 -4.80 -0.25
CA GLY A 270 -10.32 -5.79 -0.07
C GLY A 270 -10.80 -7.25 -0.11
N ARG A 271 -12.11 -7.48 -0.16
CA ARG A 271 -12.72 -8.81 -0.01
C ARG A 271 -12.77 -9.57 -1.33
N SER A 272 -12.46 -10.86 -1.30
CA SER A 272 -12.43 -11.70 -2.51
C SER A 272 -13.81 -12.19 -2.98
N ASP A 273 -14.84 -12.05 -2.14
CA ASP A 273 -16.21 -12.41 -2.49
C ASP A 273 -16.99 -11.29 -3.20
N TYR A 274 -16.35 -10.13 -3.43
CA TYR A 274 -16.92 -9.00 -4.16
C TYR A 274 -16.17 -8.70 -5.47
N PRO A 275 -16.85 -8.07 -6.45
CA PRO A 275 -16.18 -7.47 -7.60
C PRO A 275 -15.18 -6.39 -7.18
N ASN A 276 -14.29 -6.01 -8.11
CA ASN A 276 -13.29 -4.96 -7.90
C ASN A 276 -12.45 -5.16 -6.62
N GLN A 277 -11.93 -6.38 -6.44
CA GLN A 277 -11.06 -6.68 -5.31
C GLN A 277 -9.74 -5.91 -5.44
N VAL A 278 -9.51 -4.96 -4.53
CA VAL A 278 -8.24 -4.25 -4.38
C VAL A 278 -7.27 -5.16 -3.62
N ASN A 279 -6.51 -5.96 -4.37
CA ASN A 279 -5.56 -6.93 -3.82
C ASN A 279 -4.13 -6.63 -4.27
N ASN A 280 -3.23 -6.42 -3.30
CA ASN A 280 -1.82 -6.09 -3.51
C ASN A 280 -1.03 -7.14 -4.33
N VAL A 281 -1.52 -8.38 -4.42
CA VAL A 281 -0.94 -9.43 -5.27
C VAL A 281 -0.84 -9.04 -6.76
N LEU A 282 -1.67 -8.09 -7.22
CA LEU A 282 -1.61 -7.55 -8.57
C LEU A 282 -0.37 -6.67 -8.82
N ALA A 283 0.17 -6.05 -7.77
CA ALA A 283 1.32 -5.14 -7.87
C ALA A 283 2.65 -5.87 -7.67
N PHE A 284 2.76 -6.63 -6.58
CA PHE A 284 4.03 -7.14 -6.08
C PHE A 284 4.85 -7.95 -7.11
N PRO A 285 4.31 -9.01 -7.76
CA PRO A 285 5.11 -9.87 -8.62
C PRO A 285 5.69 -9.13 -9.82
N GLY A 286 4.87 -8.28 -10.47
CA GLY A 286 5.28 -7.52 -11.64
C GLY A 286 6.23 -6.38 -11.30
N LEU A 287 5.97 -5.64 -10.22
CA LEU A 287 6.82 -4.53 -9.79
C LEU A 287 8.25 -5.00 -9.52
N PHE A 288 8.39 -6.06 -8.73
CA PHE A 288 9.71 -6.60 -8.44
C PHE A 288 10.37 -7.18 -9.68
N LYS A 289 9.62 -7.91 -10.52
CA LYS A 289 10.17 -8.46 -11.75
C LYS A 289 10.75 -7.34 -12.63
N GLY A 290 10.00 -6.28 -12.85
CA GLY A 290 10.44 -5.12 -13.63
C GLY A 290 11.65 -4.41 -13.06
N ALA A 291 11.61 -4.11 -11.75
CA ALA A 291 12.73 -3.47 -11.05
C ALA A 291 14.02 -4.31 -11.15
N LEU A 292 13.91 -5.63 -10.98
CA LEU A 292 15.05 -6.54 -10.98
C LEU A 292 15.61 -6.77 -12.39
N GLU A 293 14.75 -6.90 -13.40
CA GLU A 293 15.19 -6.98 -14.80
C GLU A 293 15.87 -5.70 -15.28
N ALA A 294 15.46 -4.53 -14.77
CA ALA A 294 16.14 -3.27 -15.04
C ALA A 294 17.50 -3.16 -14.32
N GLY A 295 17.76 -3.98 -13.31
CA GLY A 295 18.89 -3.78 -12.40
C GLY A 295 18.72 -2.54 -11.52
N ALA A 296 17.48 -2.20 -11.16
CA ALA A 296 17.15 -1.04 -10.34
C ALA A 296 17.79 -1.14 -8.94
N THR A 297 18.33 -0.03 -8.45
CA THR A 297 18.88 0.07 -7.09
C THR A 297 17.81 0.43 -6.07
N VAL A 298 16.73 1.07 -6.51
CA VAL A 298 15.62 1.55 -5.67
C VAL A 298 14.29 1.38 -6.41
N ILE A 299 13.19 1.24 -5.66
CA ILE A 299 11.83 1.36 -6.19
C ILE A 299 11.29 2.73 -5.78
N ASN A 300 11.37 3.71 -6.68
CA ASN A 300 10.91 5.07 -6.43
C ASN A 300 9.39 5.22 -6.69
N ASP A 301 8.84 6.39 -6.40
CA ASP A 301 7.40 6.64 -6.56
C ASP A 301 6.94 6.64 -8.02
N GLU A 302 7.78 7.07 -8.96
CA GLU A 302 7.46 7.01 -10.40
C GLU A 302 7.31 5.56 -10.88
N MET A 303 8.17 4.63 -10.42
CA MET A 303 8.02 3.21 -10.70
C MET A 303 6.73 2.63 -10.11
N LYS A 304 6.28 3.10 -8.94
CA LYS A 304 5.01 2.67 -8.33
C LYS A 304 3.81 3.21 -9.13
N ILE A 305 3.85 4.46 -9.58
CA ILE A 305 2.83 5.03 -10.48
C ILE A 305 2.81 4.27 -11.81
N ALA A 306 3.98 3.92 -12.36
CA ALA A 306 4.11 3.10 -13.55
C ALA A 306 3.46 1.72 -13.37
N ALA A 307 3.67 1.09 -12.22
CA ALA A 307 3.02 -0.16 -11.88
C ALA A 307 1.49 -0.01 -11.82
N ALA A 308 0.98 1.08 -11.24
CA ALA A 308 -0.46 1.35 -11.18
C ALA A 308 -1.07 1.50 -12.59
N TYR A 309 -0.42 2.25 -13.48
CA TYR A 309 -0.81 2.31 -14.89
C TYR A 309 -0.69 0.96 -15.59
N GLY A 310 0.34 0.18 -15.28
CA GLY A 310 0.53 -1.17 -15.80
C GLY A 310 -0.66 -2.08 -15.47
N ILE A 311 -1.10 -2.10 -14.21
CA ILE A 311 -2.30 -2.86 -13.78
C ILE A 311 -3.54 -2.31 -14.47
N ALA A 312 -3.73 -1.00 -14.47
CA ALA A 312 -4.91 -0.35 -15.03
C ALA A 312 -5.07 -0.68 -16.53
N ASN A 313 -3.98 -0.69 -17.28
CA ASN A 313 -3.96 -0.90 -18.73
C ASN A 313 -4.04 -2.38 -19.15
N VAL A 314 -4.08 -3.33 -18.21
CA VAL A 314 -4.39 -4.73 -18.53
C VAL A 314 -5.82 -4.86 -19.04
N LEU A 315 -6.74 -4.07 -18.49
CA LEU A 315 -8.12 -3.97 -18.97
C LEU A 315 -8.19 -2.89 -20.05
N LYS A 316 -8.75 -3.24 -21.20
CA LYS A 316 -9.07 -2.25 -22.24
C LYS A 316 -10.29 -1.44 -21.85
N GLU A 317 -10.43 -0.26 -22.43
CA GLU A 317 -11.51 0.67 -22.11
C GLU A 317 -12.90 0.06 -22.36
N GLU A 318 -13.05 -0.72 -23.43
CA GLU A 318 -14.27 -1.46 -23.75
C GLU A 318 -14.59 -2.61 -22.79
N GLU A 319 -13.62 -3.06 -21.99
CA GLU A 319 -13.81 -4.11 -20.98
C GLU A 319 -14.27 -3.53 -19.63
N LEU A 320 -14.04 -2.23 -19.41
CA LEU A 320 -14.34 -1.56 -18.15
C LEU A 320 -15.84 -1.54 -17.88
N ARG A 321 -16.21 -1.93 -16.66
CA ARG A 321 -17.58 -1.86 -16.15
C ARG A 321 -17.54 -1.43 -14.68
N ALA A 322 -18.66 -0.98 -14.15
CA ALA A 322 -18.77 -0.55 -12.74
C ALA A 322 -18.32 -1.64 -11.75
N ASP A 323 -18.50 -2.92 -12.11
CA ASP A 323 -18.11 -4.10 -11.36
C ASP A 323 -16.79 -4.74 -11.85
N TYR A 324 -16.08 -4.11 -12.80
CA TYR A 324 -14.85 -4.63 -13.39
C TYR A 324 -13.88 -3.51 -13.80
N ILE A 325 -13.31 -2.83 -12.81
CA ILE A 325 -12.29 -1.78 -12.96
C ILE A 325 -10.87 -2.26 -12.63
N ILE A 326 -10.72 -3.44 -12.02
CA ILE A 326 -9.42 -4.03 -11.65
C ILE A 326 -9.40 -5.47 -12.18
N PRO A 327 -8.29 -5.92 -12.80
CA PRO A 327 -8.15 -7.30 -13.24
C PRO A 327 -8.23 -8.28 -12.06
N SER A 328 -8.57 -9.53 -12.35
CA SER A 328 -8.58 -10.58 -11.33
C SER A 328 -7.17 -10.77 -10.76
N PRO A 329 -7.01 -11.05 -9.44
CA PRO A 329 -5.75 -11.49 -8.84
C PRO A 329 -5.04 -12.64 -9.57
N PHE A 330 -5.79 -13.44 -10.34
CA PHE A 330 -5.29 -14.59 -11.11
C PHE A 330 -5.08 -14.28 -12.60
N ASP A 331 -5.22 -13.03 -13.04
CA ASP A 331 -4.98 -12.64 -14.42
C ASP A 331 -3.47 -12.71 -14.72
N GLU A 332 -3.08 -13.74 -15.48
CA GLU A 332 -1.68 -14.05 -15.80
C GLU A 332 -0.97 -12.93 -16.59
N ARG A 333 -1.73 -12.02 -17.21
CA ARG A 333 -1.16 -10.90 -17.98
C ARG A 333 -0.55 -9.83 -17.07
N VAL A 334 -1.09 -9.66 -15.86
CA VAL A 334 -0.79 -8.53 -14.97
C VAL A 334 0.70 -8.45 -14.65
N ALA A 335 1.28 -9.56 -14.18
CA ALA A 335 2.69 -9.56 -13.77
C ALA A 335 3.65 -9.19 -14.92
N ALA A 336 3.35 -9.63 -16.15
CA ALA A 336 4.17 -9.31 -17.31
C ALA A 336 4.06 -7.83 -17.72
N VAL A 337 2.83 -7.30 -17.80
CA VAL A 337 2.59 -5.89 -18.18
C VAL A 337 3.18 -4.93 -17.16
N VAL A 338 2.99 -5.19 -15.87
CA VAL A 338 3.56 -4.38 -14.79
C VAL A 338 5.09 -4.41 -14.83
N ALA A 339 5.70 -5.59 -15.03
CA ALA A 339 7.14 -5.71 -15.11
C ALA A 339 7.76 -4.89 -16.25
N GLU A 340 7.20 -4.98 -17.45
CA GLU A 340 7.67 -4.20 -18.61
C GLU A 340 7.54 -2.70 -18.37
N THR A 341 6.40 -2.26 -17.79
CA THR A 341 6.14 -0.84 -17.52
C THR A 341 7.11 -0.28 -16.47
N VAL A 342 7.35 -1.03 -15.38
CA VAL A 342 8.27 -0.65 -14.31
C VAL A 342 9.71 -0.63 -14.80
N LYS A 343 10.12 -1.64 -15.57
CA LYS A 343 11.46 -1.74 -16.14
C LYS A 343 11.79 -0.56 -17.04
N LYS A 344 10.83 -0.17 -17.89
CA LYS A 344 10.95 1.01 -18.76
C LYS A 344 11.25 2.27 -17.93
N ILE A 345 10.43 2.54 -16.92
CA ILE A 345 10.61 3.73 -16.06
C ILE A 345 11.91 3.69 -15.26
N ALA A 346 12.31 2.52 -14.75
CA ALA A 346 13.58 2.38 -14.04
C ALA A 346 14.78 2.76 -14.92
N ILE A 347 14.76 2.36 -16.20
CA ILE A 347 15.80 2.70 -17.19
C ILE A 347 15.75 4.20 -17.53
N GLU A 348 14.57 4.75 -17.83
CA GLU A 348 14.39 6.17 -18.18
C GLU A 348 14.87 7.10 -17.06
N ASN A 349 14.65 6.70 -15.79
CA ASN A 349 15.08 7.45 -14.62
C ASN A 349 16.57 7.30 -14.26
N ASN A 350 17.33 6.50 -15.02
CA ASN A 350 18.72 6.16 -14.71
C ASN A 350 18.93 5.59 -13.30
N LEU A 351 17.92 4.88 -12.77
CA LEU A 351 17.96 4.25 -11.43
C LEU A 351 18.54 2.83 -11.46
N ILE A 352 19.28 2.51 -12.52
CA ILE A 352 19.85 1.19 -12.77
C ILE A 352 21.32 1.18 -12.37
N ARG A 353 21.82 0.03 -11.91
CA ARG A 353 23.26 -0.13 -11.65
C ARG A 353 24.05 0.16 -12.92
N LYS A 354 25.04 1.05 -12.82
CA LYS A 354 26.05 1.21 -13.88
C LYS A 354 26.90 -0.05 -13.89
N GLY A 355 26.90 -0.75 -15.03
CA GLY A 355 27.65 -1.98 -15.26
C GLY A 355 29.16 -1.77 -15.28
#